data_AF-A0A8C0H502-F1
#
_entry.id   AF-A0A8C0H502-F1
#
_cell.length_a   1.000
_cell.length_b   1.000
_cell.length_c   1.000
_cell.angle_alpha   90.00
_cell.angle_beta   90.00
_cell.angle_gamma   90.00
#
_symmetry.space_group_name_H-M   'P 1'
#
loop_
_entity.id
_entity.type
_entity.pdbx_description
1 polymer ?
#
loop_
_entity_poly.entity_id
_entity_poly.type
_entity_poly.pdbx_seq_one_letter_code
_entity_poly.pdbx_strand_id
1 'polypeptide(L)'
;MEASGTLRVPISGTLSQDLTTAGAVTQCYRGMGARHHARVHPIQIMKTEAIAASKCHRPAVKQCHGSKIKHKPSFTTKRPNTFF
;
A
#
# COMPACT_ATOMS: atom_id res chain seq x y z
N MET A 1 14.36 15.74 -21.87
CA MET A 1 15.23 15.38 -20.74
C MET A 1 14.57 14.22 -20.02
N GLU A 2 14.78 13.01 -20.55
CA GLU A 2 14.24 11.78 -19.97
C GLU A 2 14.98 11.48 -18.66
N ALA A 3 14.28 11.54 -17.54
CA ALA A 3 14.82 11.15 -16.25
C ALA A 3 14.96 9.62 -16.18
N SER A 4 15.99 9.07 -16.82
CA SER A 4 16.39 7.67 -16.68
C SER A 4 17.15 7.49 -15.36
N GLY A 5 16.50 7.79 -14.23
CA GLY A 5 17.01 7.52 -12.89
C GLY A 5 16.39 6.24 -12.34
N THR A 6 17.20 5.25 -11.99
CA THR A 6 16.75 4.05 -11.28
C THR A 6 16.06 4.46 -9.97
N LEU A 7 14.75 4.22 -9.86
CA LEU A 7 13.99 4.52 -8.64
C LEU A 7 14.30 3.43 -7.61
N ARG A 8 15.21 3.76 -6.69
CA ARG A 8 15.53 2.93 -5.51
C ARG A 8 14.46 3.15 -4.46
N VAL A 9 13.53 2.21 -4.33
CA VAL A 9 12.43 2.34 -3.37
C VAL A 9 12.65 1.33 -2.24
N PRO A 10 12.93 1.81 -1.01
CA PRO A 10 12.92 0.92 0.13
C PRO A 10 11.47 0.48 0.39
N ILE A 11 11.19 -0.82 0.41
CA ILE A 11 9.83 -1.34 0.66
C ILE A 11 9.41 -1.07 2.11
N SER A 12 10.34 -0.78 3.03
CA SER A 12 10.01 -0.19 4.35
C SER A 12 9.28 1.15 4.22
N GLY A 13 9.53 1.88 3.12
CA GLY A 13 8.73 2.98 2.63
C GLY A 13 7.35 2.47 2.25
N THR A 14 7.21 1.57 1.27
CA THR A 14 5.91 1.01 0.84
C THR A 14 5.44 -0.15 1.73
N LEU A 15 5.25 0.09 3.03
CA LEU A 15 4.64 -0.88 3.93
C LEU A 15 3.27 -1.30 3.37
N SER A 16 3.21 -2.50 2.84
CA SER A 16 2.04 -3.17 2.30
C SER A 16 1.58 -4.19 3.32
N GLN A 17 0.29 -4.21 3.64
CA GLN A 17 -0.30 -5.25 4.49
C GLN A 17 -0.66 -6.43 3.62
N ASP A 18 0.34 -7.25 3.31
CA ASP A 18 0.15 -8.49 2.54
C ASP A 18 0.46 -9.71 3.38
N LEU A 19 -0.24 -10.80 3.06
CA LEU A 19 0.00 -12.11 3.64
C LEU A 19 1.30 -12.75 3.13
N THR A 20 1.78 -12.32 1.96
CA THR A 20 2.97 -12.87 1.29
C THR A 20 3.90 -11.77 0.79
N THR A 21 5.20 -12.08 0.78
CA THR A 21 6.23 -11.19 0.23
C THR A 21 6.00 -10.88 -1.25
N ALA A 22 5.51 -11.85 -2.03
CA ALA A 22 5.18 -11.67 -3.44
C ALA A 22 4.01 -10.69 -3.66
N GLY A 23 2.99 -10.72 -2.78
CA GLY A 23 1.90 -9.74 -2.77
C GLY A 23 2.42 -8.33 -2.54
N ALA A 24 3.28 -8.16 -1.54
CA ALA A 24 3.90 -6.86 -1.21
C ALA A 24 4.73 -6.29 -2.38
N VAL A 25 5.50 -7.15 -3.06
CA VAL A 25 6.28 -6.75 -4.25
C VAL A 25 5.36 -6.33 -5.39
N THR A 26 4.29 -7.08 -5.66
CA THR A 26 3.31 -6.76 -6.70
C THR A 26 2.60 -5.44 -6.42
N GLN A 27 2.23 -5.21 -5.17
CA GLN A 27 1.58 -3.96 -4.75
C GLN A 27 2.54 -2.77 -4.82
N CYS A 28 3.83 -2.97 -4.56
CA CYS A 28 4.87 -1.96 -4.74
C CYS A 28 4.93 -1.49 -6.20
N TYR A 29 5.02 -2.42 -7.17
CA TYR A 29 5.03 -2.09 -8.60
C TYR A 29 3.77 -1.31 -9.01
N ARG A 30 2.59 -1.74 -8.57
CA ARG A 30 1.31 -1.05 -8.88
C ARG A 30 1.25 0.35 -8.28
N GLY A 31 1.67 0.50 -7.02
CA GLY A 31 1.66 1.78 -6.32
C GLY A 31 2.61 2.82 -6.93
N MET A 32 3.75 2.36 -7.44
CA MET A 32 4.74 3.24 -8.06
C MET A 32 4.37 3.64 -9.49
N GLY A 33 3.76 2.72 -10.25
CA GLY A 33 3.16 3.05 -11.53
C GLY A 33 2.05 4.10 -11.38
N ALA A 34 1.18 3.95 -10.38
CA ALA A 34 0.06 4.86 -10.17
C ALA A 34 0.48 6.26 -9.68
N ARG A 35 1.52 6.36 -8.85
CA ARG A 35 1.92 7.64 -8.22
C ARG A 35 3.02 8.38 -8.96
N HIS A 36 3.90 7.64 -9.62
CA HIS A 36 5.13 8.17 -10.20
C HIS A 36 5.25 7.85 -11.69
N HIS A 37 4.26 7.17 -12.28
CA HIS A 37 4.28 6.73 -13.68
C HIS A 37 5.53 5.89 -14.01
N ALA A 38 6.09 5.23 -12.98
CA ALA A 38 7.29 4.42 -13.11
C ALA A 38 6.97 3.09 -13.79
N ARG A 39 7.73 2.76 -14.85
CA ARG A 39 7.66 1.46 -15.52
C ARG A 39 8.35 0.38 -14.68
N VAL A 40 8.06 -0.89 -14.92
CA VAL A 40 8.62 -2.03 -14.18
C VAL A 40 10.15 -2.11 -14.29
N HIS A 41 10.70 -1.86 -15.48
CA HIS A 41 12.13 -2.01 -15.76
C HIS A 41 13.08 -1.11 -14.94
N PRO A 42 12.82 0.20 -14.72
CA PRO A 42 13.70 1.07 -13.93
C PRO A 42 13.58 0.90 -12.40
N ILE A 43 12.70 0.02 -11.91
CA ILE A 43 12.42 -0.13 -10.49
C ILE A 43 13.35 -1.18 -9.88
N GLN A 44 14.06 -0.79 -8.82
CA GLN A 44 14.90 -1.71 -8.05
C GLN A 44 14.42 -1.80 -6.60
N ILE A 45 14.07 -3.03 -6.19
CA ILE A 45 13.72 -3.37 -4.81
C ILE A 45 15.02 -3.68 -4.05
N MET A 46 15.30 -2.93 -2.99
CA MET A 46 16.56 -3.07 -2.23
C MET A 46 16.46 -4.09 -1.10
N LYS A 47 15.38 -4.02 -0.30
CA LYS A 47 15.19 -4.86 0.89
C LYS A 47 13.71 -5.07 1.14
N THR A 48 13.36 -6.30 1.49
CA THR A 48 12.02 -6.70 1.92
C THR A 48 12.11 -7.42 3.25
N GLU A 49 11.42 -6.91 4.26
CA GLU A 49 11.40 -7.49 5.60
C GLU A 49 10.01 -7.38 6.21
N ALA A 50 9.67 -8.35 7.07
CA ALA A 50 8.45 -8.30 7.85
C ALA A 50 8.65 -7.32 9.02
N ILE A 51 7.74 -6.35 9.17
CA ILE A 51 7.82 -5.32 10.19
C ILE A 51 6.69 -5.53 11.21
N ALA A 52 7.02 -5.50 12.50
CA ALA A 52 6.04 -5.62 13.57
C ALA A 52 5.11 -4.38 13.63
N ALA A 53 3.85 -4.58 14.03
CA ALA A 53 2.82 -3.55 14.03
C ALA A 53 3.20 -2.26 14.81
N SER A 54 4.00 -2.38 15.86
CA SER A 54 4.49 -1.26 16.68
C SER A 54 5.53 -0.39 15.97
N LYS A 55 6.29 -0.97 15.03
CA LYS A 55 7.36 -0.31 14.27
C LYS A 55 6.89 0.23 12.92
N CYS A 56 5.62 0.03 12.56
CA CYS A 56 5.06 0.58 11.34
C CYS A 56 4.95 2.11 11.46
N HIS A 57 5.53 2.88 10.53
CA HIS A 57 5.45 4.34 10.55
C HIS A 57 4.29 4.92 9.72
N ARG A 58 3.83 4.20 8.68
CA ARG A 58 2.81 4.71 7.75
C ARG A 58 1.40 4.80 8.38
N PRO A 59 0.73 5.96 8.34
CA PRO A 59 -0.59 6.14 8.96
C PRO A 59 -1.67 5.26 8.32
N ALA A 60 -1.65 5.10 6.98
CA ALA A 60 -2.57 4.24 6.25
C ALA A 60 -2.46 2.75 6.61
N VAL A 61 -1.34 2.32 7.20
CA VAL A 61 -1.13 0.95 7.70
C VAL A 61 -1.53 0.87 9.17
N LYS A 62 -1.18 1.88 9.96
CA LYS A 62 -1.56 1.98 11.38
C LYS A 62 -3.07 1.96 11.59
N GLN A 63 -3.85 2.58 10.71
CA GLN A 63 -5.31 2.60 10.82
C GLN A 63 -5.92 1.19 10.83
N CYS A 64 -5.23 0.20 10.23
CA CYS A 64 -5.71 -1.17 10.08
C CYS A 64 -5.30 -2.10 11.24
N HIS A 65 -4.51 -1.65 12.21
CA HIS A 65 -4.05 -2.49 13.34
C HIS A 65 -5.05 -2.56 14.50
N GLY A 66 -6.07 -1.70 14.53
CA GLY A 66 -7.04 -1.65 15.62
C GLY A 66 -8.01 -2.84 15.60
N SER A 67 -8.14 -3.58 16.69
CA SER A 67 -9.09 -4.71 16.78
C SER A 67 -10.57 -4.32 16.70
N LYS A 68 -10.88 -3.01 16.78
CA LYS A 68 -12.27 -2.47 16.81
C LYS A 68 -12.65 -1.73 15.52
N ILE A 69 -11.95 -1.96 14.41
CA ILE A 69 -12.29 -1.32 13.12
C ILE A 69 -13.63 -1.87 12.63
N LYS A 70 -14.58 -0.97 12.36
CA LYS A 70 -15.89 -1.32 11.79
C LYS A 70 -15.96 -0.81 10.36
N HIS A 71 -16.26 -1.72 9.43
CA HIS A 71 -16.52 -1.38 8.03
C HIS A 71 -18.01 -1.07 7.85
N LYS A 72 -18.34 -0.27 6.84
CA LYS A 72 -19.75 -0.02 6.49
C LYS A 72 -20.42 -1.35 6.15
N PRO A 73 -21.66 -1.59 6.62
CA PRO A 73 -22.38 -2.82 6.32
C PRO A 73 -22.64 -2.93 4.82
N SER A 74 -22.41 -4.12 4.25
CA SER A 74 -22.64 -4.41 2.84
C SER A 74 -24.13 -4.45 2.47
N PHE A 75 -24.97 -4.78 3.45
CA PHE A 75 -26.42 -4.85 3.26
C PHE A 75 -27.11 -3.85 4.18
N THR A 76 -27.98 -3.05 3.58
CA THR A 76 -28.85 -2.11 4.27
C THR A 76 -30.26 -2.26 3.69
N THR A 77 -31.26 -2.41 4.56
CA THR A 77 -32.67 -2.52 4.17
C THR A 77 -33.24 -1.20 3.67
N LYS A 78 -32.56 -0.07 3.93
CA LYS A 78 -32.98 1.27 3.51
C LYS A 78 -32.20 1.69 2.27
N ARG A 79 -32.90 2.38 1.33
CA ARG A 79 -32.28 2.96 0.14
C ARG A 79 -31.24 4.01 0.57
N PRO A 80 -29.99 3.95 0.06
CA PRO A 80 -28.95 4.90 0.44
C PRO A 80 -29.35 6.31 -0.02
N ASN A 81 -29.36 7.25 0.93
CA ASN A 81 -29.55 8.66 0.65
C ASN A 81 -28.18 9.27 0.29
N THR A 82 -28.07 9.90 -0.87
CA THR A 82 -26.81 10.44 -1.40
C THR A 82 -26.51 11.88 -0.94
N PHE A 83 -27.40 12.50 -0.16
CA PHE A 83 -27.24 13.87 0.33
C PHE A 83 -26.37 14.03 1.58
N PHE A 84 -26.05 12.96 2.32
CA PHE A 84 -25.21 12.98 3.53
C PHE A 84 -24.09 11.95 3.48
#